data_AF-A0A0R3VYA8-F1
#
_entry.id   AF-A0A0R3VYA8-F1
#
_cell.length_a   1.000
_cell.length_b   1.000
_cell.length_c   1.000
_cell.angle_alpha   90.00
_cell.angle_beta   90.00
_cell.angle_gamma   90.00
#
_symmetry.space_group_name_H-M   'P 1'
#
loop_
_entity.id
_entity.type
_entity.pdbx_description
1 polymer ?
#
loop_
_entity_poly.entity_id
_entity_poly.type
_entity_poly.pdbx_seq_one_letter_code
_entity_poly.pdbx_strand_id
1 'polypeptide(L)'
;MDCKDPVWRTRSILCMPIKHSNGRVLGVCQLVNKSSFSCQSSSQDTVDTAWERKESWSGVFSRNEEALFEAFALFAGLGIANTQMYEQVLRAEAKQRIAFDVLSYHATATPTEAAALTKELIPSAKYYRLNQFTFTDIYLSVDDTLKACIRMFSDMQFINRFHIDYNVLCRWLLSVKKNYRSVTYHNWRHAFNVAQTMFVMFKTWRLTTLESVSTDVITNPQEGFCGLPVVICTNESSASAIA
;
A
#
# COMPACT_ATOMS: atom_id res chain seq x y z
N MET A 1 31.01 -9.06 57.51
CA MET A 1 30.44 -8.43 56.30
C MET A 1 31.48 -7.47 55.79
N ASP A 2 32.34 -7.93 54.87
CA ASP A 2 33.38 -7.08 54.30
C ASP A 2 33.39 -7.33 52.80
N CYS A 3 32.50 -6.66 52.09
CA CYS A 3 32.63 -6.41 50.67
C CYS A 3 32.52 -4.90 50.47
N LYS A 4 33.66 -4.21 50.64
CA LYS A 4 33.77 -2.87 50.09
C LYS A 4 33.81 -3.03 48.58
N ASP A 5 32.65 -2.96 47.94
CA ASP A 5 32.61 -2.69 46.51
C ASP A 5 33.48 -1.45 46.27
N PRO A 6 34.43 -1.50 45.32
CA PRO A 6 35.29 -0.36 45.07
C PRO A 6 34.42 0.84 44.70
N VAL A 7 34.57 1.94 45.44
CA VAL A 7 33.82 3.19 45.20
C VAL A 7 34.06 3.61 43.76
N TRP A 8 33.00 3.60 42.93
CA TRP A 8 33.08 4.04 41.55
C TRP A 8 33.53 5.50 41.51
N ARG A 9 34.66 5.75 40.83
CA ARG A 9 35.19 7.09 40.64
C ARG A 9 35.40 7.34 39.15
N THR A 10 34.73 8.33 38.61
CA THR A 10 34.95 8.80 37.24
C THR A 10 36.30 9.51 37.14
N ARG A 11 37.13 9.08 36.20
CA ARG A 11 38.52 9.53 36.00
C ARG A 11 38.73 10.13 34.62
N SER A 12 38.18 9.52 33.58
CA SER A 12 38.24 10.01 32.20
C SER A 12 36.89 9.83 31.51
N ILE A 13 36.53 10.78 30.64
CA ILE A 13 35.30 10.75 29.84
C ILE A 13 35.65 11.18 28.41
N LEU A 14 35.14 10.45 27.43
CA LEU A 14 35.15 10.83 26.02
C LEU A 14 33.71 10.80 25.51
N CYS A 15 33.24 11.91 24.95
CA CYS A 15 31.88 12.06 24.45
C CYS A 15 31.90 12.43 22.97
N MET A 16 31.03 11.79 22.18
CA MET A 16 30.83 12.12 20.77
C MET A 16 29.34 12.24 20.46
N PRO A 17 28.92 13.28 19.73
CA PRO A 17 27.55 13.40 19.25
C PRO A 17 27.30 12.37 18.15
N ILE A 18 26.20 11.62 18.26
CA ILE A 18 25.68 10.80 17.17
C ILE A 18 24.84 11.72 16.30
N LYS A 19 25.27 11.92 15.05
CA LYS A 19 24.62 12.85 14.11
C LYS A 19 23.96 12.09 12.96
N HIS A 20 22.86 12.65 12.47
CA HIS A 20 22.25 12.28 11.20
C HIS A 20 23.07 12.86 10.03
N SER A 21 22.85 12.37 8.80
CA SER A 21 23.53 12.85 7.59
C SER A 21 23.31 14.35 7.28
N ASN A 22 22.30 14.96 7.89
CA ASN A 22 21.99 16.40 7.77
C ASN A 22 22.60 17.25 8.90
N GLY A 23 23.46 16.64 9.74
CA GLY A 23 24.09 17.32 10.88
C GLY A 23 23.22 17.41 12.14
N ARG A 24 21.95 16.98 12.11
CA ARG A 24 21.08 16.95 13.29
C ARG A 24 21.62 15.93 14.31
N VAL A 25 21.74 16.34 15.58
CA VAL A 25 22.15 15.43 16.66
C VAL A 25 20.99 14.50 17.01
N LEU A 26 21.22 13.19 16.90
CA LEU A 26 20.29 12.12 17.26
C LEU A 26 20.47 11.68 18.72
N GLY A 27 21.68 11.82 19.25
CA GLY A 27 22.03 11.45 20.61
C GLY A 27 23.50 11.71 20.91
N VAL A 28 23.97 11.22 22.05
CA VAL A 28 25.37 11.33 22.47
C VAL A 28 25.84 9.95 22.93
N CYS A 29 27.02 9.55 22.48
CA CYS A 29 27.71 8.37 23.00
C CYS A 29 28.84 8.82 23.93
N GLN A 30 29.03 8.07 25.02
CA GLN A 30 29.97 8.40 26.07
C GLN A 30 30.75 7.16 26.49
N LEU A 31 32.06 7.28 26.53
CA LEU A 31 32.98 6.32 27.15
C LEU A 31 33.46 6.90 28.47
N VAL A 32 33.43 6.09 29.54
CA VAL A 32 33.85 6.49 30.88
C VAL A 32 34.91 5.53 31.38
N ASN A 33 35.98 6.08 31.95
CA ASN A 33 37.11 5.37 32.53
C ASN A 33 37.83 4.47 31.51
N LYS A 34 38.92 4.98 30.93
CA LYS A 34 39.82 4.15 30.12
C LYS A 34 40.74 3.31 31.02
N SER A 35 40.86 2.02 30.73
CA SER A 35 41.88 1.17 31.35
C SER A 35 43.26 1.48 30.74
N SER A 36 44.25 1.68 31.60
CA SER A 36 45.67 1.76 31.26
C SER A 36 46.35 0.47 31.67
N PHE A 37 47.19 -0.03 30.77
CA PHE A 37 48.05 -1.16 31.02
C PHE A 37 49.46 -0.66 31.33
N SER A 38 49.99 -1.02 32.49
CA SER A 38 51.41 -0.84 32.79
C SER A 38 52.05 -2.20 32.97
N CYS A 39 52.98 -2.57 32.09
CA CYS A 39 53.91 -3.65 32.37
C CYS A 39 55.02 -3.09 33.26
N GLN A 40 55.02 -3.48 34.54
CA GLN A 40 56.19 -3.25 35.40
C GLN A 40 57.08 -4.47 35.26
N SER A 41 58.24 -4.32 34.62
CA SER A 41 59.34 -5.24 34.82
C SER A 41 59.95 -4.91 36.19
N SER A 42 59.80 -5.77 37.18
CA SER A 42 60.57 -5.66 38.42
C SER A 42 62.04 -5.93 38.09
N SER A 43 62.84 -4.87 37.94
CA SER A 43 64.29 -4.99 37.98
C SER A 43 64.70 -5.23 39.43
N GLN A 44 64.51 -6.46 39.92
CA GLN A 44 65.23 -6.97 41.07
C GLN A 44 65.31 -8.49 40.98
N ASP A 45 66.54 -8.99 40.89
CA ASP A 45 66.95 -10.38 40.72
C ASP A 45 66.16 -11.39 41.58
N THR A 46 65.13 -12.03 41.02
CA THR A 46 64.60 -13.33 41.47
C THR A 46 63.92 -14.03 40.29
N VAL A 47 64.11 -15.35 40.19
CA VAL A 47 63.89 -16.20 38.99
C VAL A 47 62.42 -16.60 38.77
N ASP A 48 61.46 -16.00 39.47
CA ASP A 48 60.05 -16.39 39.34
C ASP A 48 59.29 -15.40 38.45
N THR A 49 59.20 -15.72 37.15
CA THR A 49 58.45 -14.93 36.16
C THR A 49 56.93 -15.08 36.35
N ALA A 50 56.38 -14.36 37.32
CA ALA A 50 54.95 -14.06 37.39
C ALA A 50 54.72 -12.61 36.94
N TRP A 51 54.30 -12.42 35.69
CA TRP A 51 53.80 -11.13 35.22
C TRP A 51 52.50 -10.82 35.99
N GLU A 52 52.51 -9.90 36.95
CA GLU A 52 51.25 -9.45 37.55
C GLU A 52 50.62 -8.36 36.67
N ARG A 53 49.52 -8.71 36.01
CA ARG A 53 48.69 -7.76 35.27
C ARG A 53 47.90 -6.89 36.23
N LYS A 54 48.39 -5.68 36.49
CA LYS A 54 47.64 -4.68 37.26
C LYS A 54 46.90 -3.74 36.31
N GLU A 55 45.62 -4.02 36.07
CA GLU A 55 44.73 -3.10 35.36
C GLU A 55 44.48 -1.86 36.23
N SER A 56 44.77 -0.67 35.71
CA SER A 56 44.45 0.60 36.36
C SER A 56 43.52 1.41 35.46
N TRP A 57 42.44 1.96 35.98
CA TRP A 57 41.49 2.82 35.25
C TRP A 57 41.96 4.28 35.11
N SER A 58 43.27 4.51 35.06
CA SER A 58 43.91 5.83 34.96
C SER A 58 44.26 6.22 33.52
N GLY A 59 43.73 5.52 32.52
CA GLY A 59 44.01 5.81 31.12
C GLY A 59 43.43 7.16 30.68
N VAL A 60 44.20 7.86 29.84
CA VAL A 60 43.75 9.06 29.13
C VAL A 60 43.45 8.66 27.68
N PHE A 61 42.34 9.16 27.14
CA PHE A 61 41.99 8.95 25.73
C PHE A 61 42.97 9.72 24.83
N SER A 62 43.53 9.01 23.87
CA SER A 62 44.44 9.54 22.85
C SER A 62 43.67 10.11 21.67
N ARG A 63 44.32 10.95 20.86
CA ARG A 63 43.71 11.47 19.62
C ARG A 63 43.32 10.37 18.63
N ASN A 64 44.03 9.24 18.64
CA ASN A 64 43.67 8.10 17.79
C ASN A 64 42.36 7.46 18.24
N GLU A 65 42.13 7.35 19.56
CA GLU A 65 40.86 6.85 20.11
C GLU A 65 39.73 7.85 19.93
N GLU A 66 40.01 9.15 19.99
CA GLU A 66 39.06 10.21 19.65
C GLU A 66 38.60 10.06 18.19
N ALA A 67 39.53 9.94 17.24
CA ALA A 67 39.20 9.75 15.82
C ALA A 67 38.43 8.44 15.56
N LEU A 68 38.80 7.35 16.24
CA LEU A 68 38.08 6.08 16.14
C LEU A 68 36.65 6.20 16.68
N PHE A 69 36.48 6.89 17.81
CA PHE A 69 35.17 7.05 18.44
C PHE A 69 34.28 8.02 17.66
N GLU A 70 34.86 9.03 17.00
CA GLU A 70 34.16 9.89 16.04
C GLU A 70 33.65 9.08 14.83
N ALA A 71 34.51 8.24 14.23
CA ALA A 71 34.10 7.36 13.13
C ALA A 71 32.98 6.41 13.55
N PHE A 72 33.08 5.82 14.75
CA PHE A 72 32.02 4.99 15.32
C PHE A 72 30.70 5.76 15.47
N ALA A 73 30.72 6.98 16.02
CA ALA A 73 29.54 7.81 16.20
C ALA A 73 28.85 8.18 14.87
N LEU A 74 29.63 8.39 13.81
CA LEU A 74 29.12 8.61 12.46
C LEU A 74 28.37 7.37 11.91
N PHE A 75 28.98 6.19 11.99
CA PHE A 75 28.35 4.95 11.52
C PHE A 75 27.11 4.58 12.37
N ALA A 76 27.17 4.78 13.69
CA ALA A 76 26.02 4.61 14.56
C ALA A 76 24.87 5.55 14.15
N GLY A 77 25.18 6.80 13.80
CA GLY A 77 24.20 7.78 13.33
C GLY A 77 23.49 7.35 12.04
N LEU A 78 24.25 6.84 11.06
CA LEU A 78 23.70 6.29 9.82
C LEU A 78 22.82 5.06 10.08
N GLY A 79 23.26 4.14 10.93
CA GLY A 79 22.50 2.94 11.29
C GLY A 79 21.18 3.27 11.98
N ILE A 80 21.20 4.18 12.95
CA ILE A 80 19.99 4.65 13.66
C ILE A 80 19.05 5.35 12.68
N ALA A 81 19.56 6.25 11.84
CA ALA A 81 18.75 6.98 10.87
C ALA A 81 18.03 6.05 9.89
N ASN A 82 18.75 5.09 9.30
CA ASN A 82 18.19 4.13 8.35
C ASN A 82 17.14 3.23 9.01
N THR A 83 17.41 2.76 10.23
CA THR A 83 16.47 1.92 10.98
C THR A 83 15.20 2.69 11.32
N GLN A 84 15.31 3.94 11.77
CA GLN A 84 14.16 4.80 12.07
C GLN A 84 13.33 5.09 10.81
N MET A 85 13.97 5.40 9.69
CA MET A 85 13.28 5.64 8.42
C MET A 85 12.53 4.39 7.95
N TYR A 86 13.16 3.23 8.03
CA TYR A 86 12.53 1.97 7.65
C TYR A 86 11.34 1.63 8.55
N GLU A 87 11.47 1.80 9.86
CA GLU A 87 10.37 1.57 10.80
C GLU A 87 9.19 2.52 10.54
N GLN A 88 9.45 3.78 10.18
CA GLN A 88 8.40 4.73 9.81
C GLN A 88 7.64 4.28 8.55
N VAL A 89 8.34 3.79 7.53
CA VAL A 89 7.72 3.23 6.32
C VAL A 89 6.84 2.02 6.67
N LEU A 90 7.33 1.09 7.48
CA LEU A 90 6.55 -0.08 7.91
C LEU A 90 5.31 0.31 8.70
N ARG A 91 5.43 1.28 9.63
CA ARG A 91 4.27 1.79 10.37
C ARG A 91 3.26 2.49 9.46
N ALA A 92 3.73 3.25 8.47
CA ALA A 92 2.87 3.91 7.50
C ALA A 92 2.15 2.89 6.61
N GLU A 93 2.84 1.86 6.14
CA GLU A 93 2.24 0.75 5.37
C GLU A 93 1.18 0.01 6.18
N ALA A 94 1.47 -0.32 7.45
CA ALA A 94 0.51 -0.99 8.33
C ALA A 94 -0.75 -0.13 8.55
N LYS A 95 -0.59 1.18 8.77
CA LYS A 95 -1.72 2.12 8.87
C LYS A 95 -2.52 2.19 7.58
N GLN A 96 -1.84 2.27 6.44
CA GLN A 96 -2.46 2.30 5.12
C GLN A 96 -3.27 1.02 4.89
N ARG A 97 -2.71 -0.16 5.21
CA ARG A 97 -3.40 -1.45 5.08
C ARG A 97 -4.71 -1.48 5.88
N ILE A 98 -4.66 -1.10 7.16
CA ILE A 98 -5.86 -1.05 8.02
C ILE A 98 -6.89 -0.07 7.46
N ALA A 99 -6.46 1.11 7.01
CA ALA A 99 -7.36 2.08 6.41
C ALA A 99 -8.06 1.51 5.16
N PHE A 100 -7.33 0.84 4.28
CA PHE A 100 -7.91 0.18 3.11
C PHE A 100 -8.85 -0.96 3.49
N ASP A 101 -8.53 -1.76 4.52
CA ASP A 101 -9.41 -2.84 4.98
C ASP A 101 -10.75 -2.28 5.47
N VAL A 102 -10.72 -1.21 6.28
CA VAL A 102 -11.94 -0.53 6.78
C VAL A 102 -12.75 0.06 5.62
N LEU A 103 -12.09 0.75 4.67
CA LEU A 103 -12.76 1.29 3.49
C LEU A 103 -13.40 0.17 2.65
N SER A 104 -12.67 -0.93 2.42
CA SER A 104 -13.16 -2.07 1.64
C SER A 104 -14.38 -2.72 2.30
N TYR A 105 -14.40 -2.83 3.63
CA TYR A 105 -15.53 -3.41 4.37
C TYR A 105 -16.81 -2.60 4.15
N HIS A 106 -16.72 -1.27 4.19
CA HIS A 106 -17.87 -0.40 3.95
C HIS A 106 -18.22 -0.24 2.46
N ALA A 107 -17.23 -0.30 1.57
CA ALA A 107 -17.41 -0.14 0.13
C ALA A 107 -17.94 -1.40 -0.57
N THR A 108 -17.60 -2.59 -0.07
CA THR A 108 -17.93 -3.85 -0.76
C THR A 108 -19.35 -4.31 -0.42
N ALA A 109 -20.05 -4.88 -1.39
CA ALA A 109 -21.31 -5.58 -1.19
C ALA A 109 -21.07 -6.90 -0.42
N THR A 110 -22.05 -7.30 0.38
CA THR A 110 -21.94 -8.53 1.17
C THR A 110 -22.03 -9.76 0.26
N PRO A 111 -21.41 -10.90 0.65
CA PRO A 111 -21.55 -12.16 -0.08
C PRO A 111 -23.01 -12.61 -0.22
N THR A 112 -23.85 -12.31 0.78
CA THR A 112 -25.28 -12.67 0.80
C THR A 112 -26.07 -11.89 -0.25
N GLU A 113 -25.86 -10.57 -0.37
CA GLU A 113 -26.49 -9.75 -1.41
C GLU A 113 -26.07 -10.23 -2.81
N ALA A 114 -24.79 -10.55 -3.00
CA ALA A 114 -24.30 -11.10 -4.25
C ALA A 114 -24.97 -12.45 -4.58
N ALA A 115 -25.05 -13.36 -3.60
CA ALA A 115 -25.72 -14.64 -3.77
C ALA A 115 -27.23 -14.49 -4.08
N ALA A 116 -27.90 -13.49 -3.52
CA ALA A 116 -29.29 -13.18 -3.86
C ALA A 116 -29.40 -12.74 -5.33
N LEU A 117 -28.58 -11.77 -5.75
CA LEU A 117 -28.58 -11.28 -7.13
C LEU A 117 -28.27 -12.38 -8.16
N THR A 118 -27.40 -13.34 -7.83
CA THR A 118 -27.11 -14.46 -8.75
C THR A 118 -28.32 -15.34 -9.07
N LYS A 119 -29.33 -15.37 -8.18
CA LYS A 119 -30.55 -16.20 -8.34
C LYS A 119 -31.68 -15.47 -9.07
N GLU A 120 -31.54 -14.17 -9.24
CA GLU A 120 -32.54 -13.35 -9.92
C GLU A 120 -32.63 -13.70 -11.41
N LEU A 121 -33.85 -13.68 -11.94
CA LEU A 121 -34.06 -13.79 -13.38
C LEU A 121 -33.54 -12.51 -14.04
N ILE A 122 -32.72 -12.66 -15.09
CA ILE A 122 -32.17 -11.54 -15.87
C ILE A 122 -32.95 -11.38 -17.18
N PRO A 123 -33.82 -10.36 -17.32
CA PRO A 123 -34.57 -10.12 -18.55
C PRO A 123 -33.68 -9.85 -19.77
N SER A 124 -34.24 -10.03 -20.97
CA SER A 124 -33.51 -9.84 -22.23
C SER A 124 -33.19 -8.37 -22.52
N ALA A 125 -32.19 -8.11 -23.37
CA ALA A 125 -31.89 -6.74 -23.81
C ALA A 125 -33.07 -6.08 -24.54
N LYS A 126 -33.92 -6.87 -25.21
CA LYS A 126 -35.15 -6.38 -25.86
C LYS A 126 -36.17 -5.90 -24.82
N TYR A 127 -36.32 -6.62 -23.70
CA TYR A 127 -37.22 -6.23 -22.61
C TYR A 127 -36.84 -4.86 -22.05
N TYR A 128 -35.56 -4.66 -21.74
CA TYR A 128 -35.03 -3.40 -21.23
C TYR A 128 -34.80 -2.33 -22.31
N ARG A 129 -35.00 -2.64 -23.60
CA ARG A 129 -34.72 -1.76 -24.75
C ARG A 129 -33.26 -1.26 -24.79
N LEU A 130 -32.31 -2.09 -24.33
CA LEU A 130 -30.89 -1.70 -24.21
C LEU A 130 -30.20 -1.49 -25.55
N ASN A 131 -30.76 -1.97 -26.67
CA ASN A 131 -30.16 -1.85 -28.00
C ASN A 131 -30.54 -0.55 -28.73
N GLN A 132 -31.25 0.38 -28.08
CA GLN A 132 -31.73 1.60 -28.70
C GLN A 132 -30.97 2.82 -28.17
N PHE A 133 -30.56 3.74 -29.05
CA PHE A 133 -30.01 5.04 -28.65
C PHE A 133 -31.04 5.94 -27.97
N THR A 134 -32.33 5.68 -28.16
CA THR A 134 -33.45 6.38 -27.49
C THR A 134 -33.80 5.76 -26.13
N PHE A 135 -32.92 4.94 -25.57
CA PHE A 135 -33.10 4.32 -24.26
C PHE A 135 -33.26 5.37 -23.15
N THR A 136 -34.05 5.04 -22.12
CA THR A 136 -34.20 5.86 -20.91
C THR A 136 -34.36 4.97 -19.68
N ASP A 137 -33.69 5.34 -18.58
CA ASP A 137 -33.70 4.61 -17.31
C ASP A 137 -34.80 5.10 -16.34
N ILE A 138 -35.61 6.10 -16.71
CA ILE A 138 -36.58 6.77 -15.82
C ILE A 138 -37.49 5.76 -15.10
N TYR A 139 -37.97 4.74 -15.80
CA TYR A 139 -38.89 3.74 -15.27
C TYR A 139 -38.21 2.50 -14.68
N LEU A 140 -36.88 2.43 -14.69
CA LEU A 140 -36.15 1.29 -14.13
C LEU A 140 -35.90 1.49 -12.64
N SER A 141 -36.13 0.43 -11.87
CA SER A 141 -35.66 0.35 -10.49
C SER A 141 -34.13 0.23 -10.46
N VAL A 142 -33.51 0.49 -9.30
CA VAL A 142 -32.07 0.27 -9.12
C VAL A 142 -31.70 -1.19 -9.40
N ASP A 143 -32.52 -2.13 -8.93
CA ASP A 143 -32.35 -3.56 -9.16
C ASP A 143 -32.42 -3.91 -10.66
N ASP A 144 -33.35 -3.29 -11.40
CA ASP A 144 -33.42 -3.45 -12.85
C ASP A 144 -32.18 -2.92 -13.55
N THR A 145 -31.62 -1.78 -13.12
CA THR A 145 -30.37 -1.27 -13.71
C THR A 145 -29.18 -2.21 -13.46
N LEU A 146 -29.12 -2.87 -12.30
CA LEU A 146 -28.12 -3.90 -12.02
C LEU A 146 -28.30 -5.14 -12.90
N LYS A 147 -29.54 -5.64 -13.05
CA LYS A 147 -29.87 -6.76 -13.95
C LYS A 147 -29.60 -6.42 -15.41
N ALA A 148 -29.88 -5.19 -15.82
CA ALA A 148 -29.55 -4.68 -17.15
C ALA A 148 -28.03 -4.65 -17.39
N CYS A 149 -27.23 -4.26 -16.40
CA CYS A 149 -25.76 -4.40 -16.49
C CYS A 149 -25.34 -5.85 -16.69
N ILE A 150 -25.85 -6.80 -15.90
CA ILE A 150 -25.56 -8.23 -16.09
C ILE A 150 -25.94 -8.68 -17.50
N ARG A 151 -27.10 -8.24 -18.00
CA ARG A 151 -27.53 -8.51 -19.38
C ARG A 151 -26.54 -7.96 -20.41
N MET A 152 -26.04 -6.74 -20.25
CA MET A 152 -25.03 -6.16 -21.15
C MET A 152 -23.74 -7.01 -21.18
N PHE A 153 -23.23 -7.43 -20.01
CA PHE A 153 -22.05 -8.31 -19.93
C PHE A 153 -22.30 -9.68 -20.58
N SER A 154 -23.48 -10.27 -20.38
CA SER A 154 -23.87 -11.53 -20.99
C SER A 154 -23.99 -11.42 -22.51
N ASP A 155 -24.65 -10.39 -23.04
CA ASP A 155 -24.89 -10.21 -24.47
C ASP A 155 -23.61 -9.83 -25.24
N MET A 156 -22.62 -9.27 -24.54
CA MET A 156 -21.25 -9.04 -25.04
C MET A 156 -20.36 -10.28 -24.93
N GLN A 157 -20.85 -11.38 -24.34
CA GLN A 157 -20.12 -12.63 -24.10
C GLN A 157 -18.89 -12.48 -23.18
N PHE A 158 -18.81 -11.41 -22.39
CA PHE A 158 -17.66 -11.15 -21.52
C PHE A 158 -17.53 -12.17 -20.39
N ILE A 159 -18.66 -12.62 -19.83
CA ILE A 159 -18.68 -13.61 -18.75
C ILE A 159 -17.95 -14.88 -19.17
N ASN A 160 -18.33 -15.44 -20.32
CA ASN A 160 -17.73 -16.67 -20.84
C ASN A 160 -16.33 -16.44 -21.41
N ARG A 161 -16.11 -15.34 -22.15
CA ARG A 161 -14.85 -15.06 -22.85
C ARG A 161 -13.67 -14.85 -21.90
N PHE A 162 -13.92 -14.20 -20.76
CA PHE A 162 -12.89 -13.88 -19.77
C PHE A 162 -13.00 -14.76 -18.52
N HIS A 163 -13.85 -15.79 -18.55
CA HIS A 163 -14.06 -16.70 -17.43
C HIS A 163 -14.39 -15.95 -16.12
N ILE A 164 -15.23 -14.92 -16.21
CA ILE A 164 -15.63 -14.13 -15.05
C ILE A 164 -16.58 -14.97 -14.22
N ASP A 165 -16.21 -15.22 -12.96
CA ASP A 165 -17.10 -15.85 -12.01
C ASP A 165 -18.37 -14.99 -11.82
N TYR A 166 -19.53 -15.61 -12.01
CA TYR A 166 -20.80 -14.90 -12.03
C TYR A 166 -21.16 -14.28 -10.67
N ASN A 167 -20.78 -14.94 -9.56
CA ASN A 167 -20.97 -14.38 -8.22
C ASN A 167 -20.05 -13.18 -7.99
N VAL A 168 -18.81 -13.25 -8.46
CA VAL A 168 -17.86 -12.13 -8.43
C VAL A 168 -18.38 -10.94 -9.24
N LEU A 169 -18.93 -11.16 -10.44
CA LEU A 169 -19.55 -10.09 -11.25
C LEU A 169 -20.72 -9.42 -10.51
N CYS A 170 -21.62 -10.22 -9.94
CA CYS A 170 -22.76 -9.71 -9.19
C CYS A 170 -22.30 -8.87 -7.98
N ARG A 171 -21.33 -9.38 -7.21
CA ARG A 171 -20.76 -8.68 -6.07
C ARG A 171 -20.06 -7.39 -6.49
N TRP A 172 -19.33 -7.41 -7.59
CA TRP A 172 -18.66 -6.24 -8.14
C TRP A 172 -19.67 -5.16 -8.55
N LEU A 173 -20.71 -5.50 -9.32
CA LEU A 173 -21.75 -4.54 -9.72
C LEU A 173 -22.46 -3.91 -8.52
N LEU A 174 -22.84 -4.71 -7.53
CA LEU A 174 -23.44 -4.22 -6.29
C LEU A 174 -22.49 -3.27 -5.54
N SER A 175 -21.21 -3.62 -5.47
CA SER A 175 -20.19 -2.79 -4.83
C SER A 175 -20.01 -1.46 -5.56
N VAL A 176 -19.90 -1.47 -6.89
CA VAL A 176 -19.78 -0.23 -7.67
C VAL A 176 -21.01 0.65 -7.47
N LYS A 177 -22.22 0.10 -7.59
CA LYS A 177 -23.46 0.85 -7.35
C LYS A 177 -23.52 1.44 -5.93
N LYS A 178 -23.00 0.74 -4.93
CA LYS A 178 -22.95 1.19 -3.52
C LYS A 178 -22.02 2.39 -3.32
N ASN A 179 -20.94 2.50 -4.10
CA ASN A 179 -19.95 3.58 -3.95
C ASN A 179 -20.30 4.86 -4.72
N TYR A 180 -21.31 4.82 -5.61
CA TYR A 180 -21.86 6.05 -6.19
C TYR A 180 -22.64 6.87 -5.15
N ARG A 181 -22.30 8.16 -5.04
CA ARG A 181 -22.98 9.11 -4.15
C ARG A 181 -24.37 9.47 -4.68
N SER A 182 -25.30 9.74 -3.76
CA SER A 182 -26.65 10.25 -4.06
C SER A 182 -26.64 11.75 -4.33
N VAL A 183 -25.96 12.17 -5.40
CA VAL A 183 -25.89 13.56 -5.87
C VAL A 183 -26.80 13.78 -7.07
N THR A 184 -27.02 15.04 -7.44
CA THR A 184 -27.97 15.44 -8.50
C THR A 184 -27.67 14.83 -9.86
N TYR A 185 -26.40 14.71 -10.25
CA TYR A 185 -26.03 14.25 -11.59
C TYR A 185 -25.02 13.10 -11.62
N HIS A 186 -23.82 13.28 -11.05
CA HIS A 186 -22.75 12.24 -11.05
C HIS A 186 -23.04 11.09 -10.06
N ASN A 187 -24.11 10.36 -10.34
CA ASN A 187 -24.62 9.24 -9.54
C ASN A 187 -24.68 7.95 -10.39
N TRP A 188 -25.15 6.87 -9.78
CA TRP A 188 -25.25 5.55 -10.40
C TRP A 188 -26.05 5.57 -11.73
N ARG A 189 -27.15 6.33 -11.81
CA ARG A 189 -27.97 6.40 -13.03
C ARG A 189 -27.21 7.02 -14.20
N HIS A 190 -26.38 8.03 -13.94
CA HIS A 190 -25.51 8.58 -14.97
C HIS A 190 -24.50 7.54 -15.47
N ALA A 191 -23.78 6.85 -14.56
CA ALA A 191 -22.83 5.81 -14.93
C ALA A 191 -23.49 4.66 -15.74
N PHE A 192 -24.68 4.22 -15.32
CA PHE A 192 -25.47 3.22 -16.03
C PHE A 192 -25.85 3.65 -17.46
N ASN A 193 -26.31 4.90 -17.65
CA ASN A 193 -26.66 5.41 -18.99
C ASN A 193 -25.43 5.52 -19.91
N VAL A 194 -24.27 5.95 -19.38
CA VAL A 194 -23.02 5.97 -20.17
C VAL A 194 -22.62 4.55 -20.57
N ALA A 195 -22.73 3.58 -19.64
CA ALA A 195 -22.47 2.16 -19.94
C ALA A 195 -23.44 1.60 -20.99
N GLN A 196 -24.73 1.92 -20.91
CA GLN A 196 -25.71 1.51 -21.90
C GLN A 196 -25.44 2.11 -23.28
N THR A 197 -25.05 3.39 -23.34
CA THR A 197 -24.66 4.05 -24.59
C THR A 197 -23.47 3.34 -25.23
N MET A 198 -22.44 3.02 -24.44
CA MET A 198 -21.27 2.26 -24.90
C MET A 198 -21.65 0.86 -25.38
N PHE A 199 -22.55 0.17 -24.67
CA PHE A 199 -23.06 -1.13 -25.09
C PHE A 199 -23.73 -1.06 -26.47
N VAL A 200 -24.60 -0.07 -26.73
CA VAL A 200 -25.24 0.11 -28.05
C VAL A 200 -24.20 0.42 -29.12
N MET A 201 -23.24 1.29 -28.83
CA MET A 201 -22.16 1.61 -29.78
C MET A 201 -21.39 0.35 -30.19
N PHE A 202 -20.99 -0.49 -29.24
CA PHE A 202 -20.29 -1.74 -29.55
C PHE A 202 -21.17 -2.74 -30.31
N LYS A 203 -22.46 -2.87 -29.98
CA LYS A 203 -23.37 -3.77 -30.68
C LYS A 203 -23.62 -3.29 -32.11
N THR A 204 -23.80 -1.99 -32.31
CA THR A 204 -23.99 -1.38 -33.64
C THR A 204 -22.73 -1.54 -34.48
N TRP A 205 -21.57 -1.20 -33.93
CA TRP A 205 -20.27 -1.36 -34.59
C TRP A 205 -20.04 -2.82 -35.04
N ARG A 206 -20.22 -3.78 -34.13
CA ARG A 206 -20.00 -5.20 -34.44
C ARG A 206 -20.96 -5.72 -35.52
N LEU A 207 -22.19 -5.22 -35.57
CA LEU A 207 -23.12 -5.55 -36.65
C LEU A 207 -22.64 -4.97 -37.98
N THR A 208 -22.21 -3.70 -38.00
CA THR A 208 -21.68 -3.08 -39.22
C THR A 208 -20.41 -3.76 -39.74
N THR A 209 -19.47 -4.17 -38.87
CA THR A 209 -18.24 -4.88 -39.28
C THR A 209 -18.49 -6.32 -39.77
N LEU A 210 -19.58 -6.96 -39.34
CA LEU A 210 -19.97 -8.27 -39.89
C LEU A 210 -20.60 -8.15 -41.28
N GLU A 211 -21.13 -6.96 -41.62
CA GLU A 211 -21.70 -6.65 -42.95
C GLU A 211 -20.67 -6.00 -43.89
N SER A 212 -19.63 -5.34 -43.35
CA SER A 212 -18.52 -4.76 -44.13
C SER A 212 -17.17 -5.41 -43.75
N VAL A 213 -16.64 -6.24 -44.66
CA VAL A 213 -15.23 -6.64 -44.58
C VAL A 213 -14.35 -5.39 -44.73
N SER A 214 -13.39 -5.25 -43.82
CA SER A 214 -12.29 -4.27 -43.82
C SER A 214 -12.62 -2.89 -43.24
N THR A 215 -12.25 -2.67 -41.97
CA THR A 215 -11.36 -1.56 -41.57
C THR A 215 -10.94 -1.73 -40.10
N ASP A 216 -9.65 -1.95 -39.91
CA ASP A 216 -8.97 -2.11 -38.63
C ASP A 216 -8.91 -0.78 -37.87
N VAL A 217 -9.68 -0.64 -36.79
CA VAL A 217 -9.43 0.40 -35.77
C VAL A 217 -9.47 -0.17 -34.34
N ILE A 218 -10.16 -1.30 -34.11
CA ILE A 218 -10.05 -2.09 -32.87
C ILE A 218 -10.09 -3.58 -33.24
N THR A 219 -8.94 -4.15 -33.60
CA THR A 219 -8.83 -5.60 -33.90
C THR A 219 -8.68 -6.45 -32.64
N ASN A 220 -8.47 -5.83 -31.48
CA ASN A 220 -8.22 -6.55 -30.24
C ASN A 220 -9.49 -6.64 -29.38
N PRO A 221 -10.06 -7.84 -29.16
CA PRO A 221 -11.20 -8.06 -28.27
C PRO A 221 -10.97 -7.56 -26.83
N GLN A 222 -9.72 -7.34 -26.42
CA GLN A 222 -9.36 -6.78 -25.12
C GLN A 222 -9.72 -5.29 -24.97
N GLU A 223 -9.71 -4.50 -26.04
CA GLU A 223 -10.06 -3.06 -25.95
C GLU A 223 -11.57 -2.85 -25.76
N GLY A 224 -12.40 -3.68 -26.40
CA GLY A 224 -13.85 -3.73 -26.16
C GLY A 224 -14.20 -4.20 -24.74
N PHE A 225 -13.34 -5.03 -24.12
CA PHE A 225 -13.50 -5.48 -22.74
C PHE A 225 -13.18 -4.40 -21.71
N CYS A 226 -12.18 -3.57 -21.96
CA CYS A 226 -11.88 -2.44 -21.06
C CYS A 226 -13.01 -1.42 -21.04
N GLY A 227 -13.72 -1.19 -22.15
CA GLY A 227 -14.72 -0.12 -22.24
C GLY A 227 -15.84 -0.18 -21.20
N LEU A 228 -16.57 -1.30 -21.09
CA LEU A 228 -17.78 -1.36 -20.26
C LEU A 228 -17.51 -1.34 -18.74
N PRO A 229 -16.56 -2.15 -18.20
CA PRO A 229 -16.20 -2.08 -16.78
C PRO A 229 -15.54 -0.75 -16.41
N VAL A 230 -14.67 -0.19 -17.27
CA VAL A 230 -14.03 1.11 -17.03
C VAL A 230 -15.08 2.20 -16.96
N VAL A 231 -16.02 2.26 -17.90
CA VAL A 231 -17.07 3.28 -17.94
C VAL A 231 -17.98 3.25 -16.71
N ILE A 232 -18.30 2.05 -16.22
CA ILE A 232 -19.11 1.87 -15.00
C ILE A 232 -18.34 2.34 -13.75
N CYS A 233 -17.01 2.40 -13.78
CA CYS A 233 -16.16 2.85 -12.66
C CYS A 233 -15.63 4.29 -12.80
N THR A 234 -15.46 4.84 -14.01
CA THR A 234 -14.72 6.12 -14.24
C THR A 234 -15.36 7.33 -13.57
N ASN A 235 -16.67 7.31 -13.36
CA ASN A 235 -17.37 8.43 -12.70
C ASN A 235 -17.27 8.40 -11.17
N GLU A 236 -16.62 7.39 -10.58
CA GLU A 236 -16.31 7.35 -9.14
C GLU A 236 -15.18 8.35 -8.81
N SER A 237 -14.17 8.46 -9.69
CA SER A 237 -13.02 9.37 -9.58
C SER A 237 -13.38 10.85 -9.60
N SER A 238 -14.45 11.23 -10.30
CA SER A 238 -14.94 12.63 -10.35
C SER A 238 -15.58 13.06 -9.02
N ALA A 239 -16.05 12.11 -8.21
CA ALA A 239 -16.68 12.39 -6.91
C ALA A 239 -15.66 12.46 -5.75
N SER A 240 -14.47 11.86 -5.90
CA SER A 240 -13.37 12.03 -4.93
C SER A 240 -12.61 13.34 -5.08
N ALA A 241 -12.71 14.02 -6.23
CA ALA A 241 -12.00 15.27 -6.52
C ALA A 241 -12.70 16.54 -5.99
N ILE A 242 -13.86 16.42 -5.33
CA ILE A 242 -14.63 17.55 -4.77
C ILE A 242 -14.71 17.44 -3.23
N ALA A 243 -13.62 17.04 -2.59
CA ALA A 243 -13.48 17.12 -1.12
C ALA A 243 -12.14 17.74 -0.76
#